data_AF-A0A955SD27-F1
#
_entry.id   AF-A0A955SD27-F1
#
_cell.length_a   1.000
_cell.length_b   1.000
_cell.length_c   1.000
_cell.angle_alpha   90.00
_cell.angle_beta   90.00
_cell.angle_gamma   90.00
#
_symmetry.space_group_name_H-M   'P 1'
#
loop_
_entity.id
_entity.type
_entity.pdbx_description
1 polymer ?
#
loop_
_entity_poly.entity_id
_entity_poly.type
_entity_poly.pdbx_seq_one_letter_code
_entity_poly.pdbx_strand_id
1 'polypeptide(L)'
;GDSRRCAECHPQAVEIWEETKHAHAIEVLQQRGHDHNPRCLKCHTVGFMATDGFKNLETTPILAGVGCGNCHGRGENHIRFHSGEEVPELTARLGSKDCTMCHDDENSPGFVFEEYWEKIKHGLD
;
A
#
# COMPACT_ATOMS: atom_id res chain seq x y z
N GLY A 1 -3.80 -6.87 -2.07
CA GLY A 1 -4.54 -5.60 -2.14
C GLY A 1 -5.03 -5.23 -0.76
N ASP A 2 -5.98 -6.02 -0.24
CA ASP A 2 -6.34 -6.06 1.19
C ASP A 2 -5.15 -6.55 2.03
N SER A 3 -4.65 -5.69 2.94
CA SER A 3 -3.53 -6.01 3.83
C SER A 3 -3.84 -7.16 4.80
N ARG A 4 -5.10 -7.43 5.10
CA ARG A 4 -5.49 -8.50 6.05
C ARG A 4 -5.13 -9.89 5.54
N ARG A 5 -5.26 -10.12 4.23
CA ARG A 5 -4.85 -11.40 3.61
C ARG A 5 -3.34 -11.60 3.67
N CYS A 6 -2.57 -10.51 3.66
CA CYS A 6 -1.12 -10.55 3.79
C CYS A 6 -0.71 -10.93 5.23
N ALA A 7 -1.49 -10.55 6.24
CA ALA A 7 -1.23 -10.84 7.64
C ALA A 7 -1.26 -12.34 7.97
N GLU A 8 -2.02 -13.14 7.20
CA GLU A 8 -2.12 -14.60 7.39
C GLU A 8 -0.76 -15.29 7.23
N CYS A 9 0.13 -14.77 6.38
CA CYS A 9 1.46 -15.33 6.13
C CYS A 9 2.62 -14.40 6.54
N HIS A 10 2.38 -13.09 6.65
CA HIS A 10 3.39 -12.08 6.96
C HIS A 10 3.02 -11.19 8.16
N PRO A 11 2.75 -11.77 9.35
CA PRO A 11 2.25 -11.01 10.50
C PRO A 11 3.21 -9.91 10.97
N GLN A 12 4.52 -10.18 10.99
CA GLN A 12 5.55 -9.22 11.42
C GLN A 12 5.65 -8.00 10.48
N ALA A 13 5.53 -8.23 9.18
CA ALA A 13 5.55 -7.15 8.19
C ALA A 13 4.30 -6.26 8.31
N VAL A 14 3.16 -6.88 8.61
CA VAL A 14 1.90 -6.15 8.85
C VAL A 14 2.00 -5.32 10.13
N GLU A 15 2.55 -5.86 11.21
CA GLU A 15 2.77 -5.11 12.46
C GLU A 15 3.63 -3.85 12.23
N ILE A 16 4.75 -3.98 11.50
CA ILE A 16 5.59 -2.82 11.12
C ILE A 16 4.79 -1.82 10.27
N TRP A 17 4.03 -2.32 9.28
CA TRP A 17 3.25 -1.45 8.39
C TRP A 17 2.15 -0.70 9.14
N GLU A 18 1.45 -1.35 10.07
CA GLU A 18 0.37 -0.77 10.87
C GLU A 18 0.84 0.43 11.69
N GLU A 19 2.08 0.44 12.16
CA GLU A 19 2.65 1.57 12.90
C GLU A 19 3.03 2.77 12.01
N THR A 20 3.00 2.61 10.69
CA THR A 20 3.45 3.64 9.76
C THR A 20 2.34 4.63 9.38
N LYS A 21 2.75 5.82 8.93
CA LYS A 21 1.83 6.80 8.34
C LYS A 21 1.09 6.29 7.09
N HIS A 22 1.59 5.24 6.45
CA HIS A 22 0.94 4.64 5.29
C HIS A 22 -0.39 3.96 5.66
N ALA A 23 -0.41 3.16 6.74
CA ALA A 23 -1.64 2.53 7.23
C ALA A 23 -2.72 3.57 7.57
N HIS A 24 -2.31 4.70 8.15
CA HIS A 24 -3.20 5.78 8.58
C HIS A 24 -3.42 6.90 7.55
N ALA A 25 -2.97 6.72 6.31
CA ALA A 25 -2.91 7.82 5.34
C ALA A 25 -4.28 8.45 5.03
N ILE A 26 -5.36 7.67 5.06
CA ILE A 26 -6.72 8.15 4.78
C ILE A 26 -7.28 9.02 5.92
N GLU A 27 -6.90 8.72 7.17
CA GLU A 27 -7.39 9.44 8.36
C GLU A 27 -6.94 10.90 8.32
N VAL A 28 -5.71 11.15 7.86
CA VAL A 28 -5.17 12.50 7.65
C VAL A 28 -5.99 13.26 6.60
N LEU A 29 -6.47 12.59 5.54
CA LEU A 29 -7.34 13.23 4.56
C LEU A 29 -8.72 13.55 5.13
N GLN A 30 -9.31 12.66 5.92
CA GLN A 30 -10.60 12.90 6.59
C GLN A 30 -10.51 14.11 7.52
N GLN A 31 -9.45 14.19 8.33
CA GLN A 31 -9.19 15.32 9.24
C GLN A 31 -9.07 16.66 8.51
N ARG A 32 -8.65 16.64 7.23
CA ARG A 32 -8.43 17.83 6.40
C ARG A 32 -9.55 18.08 5.38
N GLY A 33 -10.59 17.24 5.34
CA GLY A 33 -11.68 17.34 4.36
C GLY A 33 -11.24 17.08 2.91
N HIS A 34 -10.30 16.15 2.71
CA HIS A 34 -9.74 15.79 1.40
C HIS A 34 -9.94 14.31 1.04
N ASP A 35 -10.69 13.56 1.82
CA ASP A 35 -11.00 12.13 1.64
C ASP A 35 -11.95 11.85 0.45
N HIS A 36 -12.45 12.89 -0.21
CA HIS A 36 -13.17 12.81 -1.48
C HIS A 36 -12.40 13.41 -2.66
N ASN A 37 -11.20 13.96 -2.44
CA ASN A 37 -10.42 14.60 -3.50
C ASN A 37 -9.67 13.54 -4.33
N PRO A 38 -9.99 13.37 -5.63
CA PRO A 38 -9.34 12.38 -6.48
C PRO A 38 -7.81 12.53 -6.57
N ARG A 39 -7.28 13.76 -6.45
CA ARG A 39 -5.83 14.00 -6.45
C ARG A 39 -5.16 13.42 -5.20
N CYS A 40 -5.83 13.49 -4.06
CA CYS A 40 -5.31 12.96 -2.80
C CYS A 40 -5.50 11.44 -2.71
N LEU A 41 -6.66 10.94 -3.14
CA LEU A 41 -7.01 9.51 -3.07
C LEU A 41 -6.08 8.63 -3.89
N LYS A 42 -5.53 9.14 -5.00
CA LYS A 42 -4.54 8.42 -5.81
C LYS A 42 -3.33 7.93 -4.99
N CYS A 43 -2.87 8.73 -4.03
CA CYS A 43 -1.68 8.42 -3.21
C CYS A 43 -2.02 7.90 -1.81
N HIS A 44 -3.26 8.09 -1.34
CA HIS A 44 -3.67 7.76 0.04
C HIS A 44 -4.60 6.54 0.13
N THR A 45 -4.77 5.79 -0.95
CA THR A 45 -5.61 4.58 -1.00
C THR A 45 -4.99 3.49 -1.86
N VAL A 46 -5.50 2.26 -1.75
CA VAL A 46 -5.05 1.12 -2.53
C VAL A 46 -5.74 1.11 -3.90
N GLY A 47 -5.01 1.50 -4.95
CA GLY A 47 -5.43 1.35 -6.35
C GLY A 47 -6.67 2.14 -6.75
N PHE A 48 -6.81 3.38 -6.28
CA PHE A 48 -7.88 4.29 -6.69
C PHE A 48 -8.11 4.29 -8.21
N MET A 49 -9.38 4.30 -8.63
CA MET A 49 -9.86 4.18 -10.03
C MET A 49 -9.62 2.84 -10.74
N ALA A 50 -8.92 1.88 -10.13
CA ALA A 50 -8.91 0.51 -10.64
C ALA A 50 -10.27 -0.18 -10.37
N THR A 51 -10.62 -1.16 -11.19
CA THR A 51 -11.88 -1.92 -11.07
C THR A 51 -11.99 -2.65 -9.72
N ASP A 52 -10.86 -3.12 -9.21
CA ASP A 52 -10.65 -3.80 -7.92
C ASP A 52 -10.10 -2.87 -6.82
N GLY A 53 -10.12 -1.55 -7.07
CA GLY A 53 -9.50 -0.54 -6.23
C GLY A 53 -10.42 0.14 -5.21
N PHE A 54 -9.83 1.04 -4.42
CA PHE A 54 -10.60 1.92 -3.53
C PHE A 54 -11.62 2.76 -4.31
N LYS A 55 -12.85 2.79 -3.81
CA LYS A 55 -13.97 3.59 -4.32
C LYS A 55 -14.38 4.65 -3.31
N ASN A 56 -14.70 4.22 -2.09
CA ASN A 56 -15.05 5.07 -0.96
C ASN A 56 -14.94 4.27 0.35
N LEU A 57 -15.07 4.97 1.47
CA LEU A 57 -14.99 4.37 2.81
C LEU A 57 -16.17 3.44 3.15
N GLU A 58 -17.31 3.60 2.49
CA GLU A 58 -18.51 2.77 2.75
C GLU A 58 -18.39 1.38 2.10
N THR A 59 -17.90 1.34 0.86
CA THR A 59 -17.92 0.13 0.01
C THR A 59 -16.58 -0.58 -0.06
N THR A 60 -15.48 0.13 0.15
CA THR A 60 -14.12 -0.42 0.11
C THR A 60 -13.25 0.04 1.29
N PRO A 61 -13.71 -0.04 2.55
CA PRO A 61 -12.94 0.43 3.71
C PRO A 61 -11.60 -0.29 3.85
N ILE A 62 -11.52 -1.55 3.41
CA ILE A 62 -10.30 -2.39 3.48
C ILE A 62 -9.18 -1.91 2.54
N LEU A 63 -9.49 -1.00 1.60
CA LEU A 63 -8.54 -0.41 0.65
C LEU A 63 -8.23 1.05 1.00
N ALA A 64 -8.72 1.52 2.15
CA ALA A 64 -8.44 2.85 2.67
C ALA A 64 -7.02 2.88 3.24
N GLY A 65 -6.28 3.96 2.99
CA GLY A 65 -4.87 4.06 3.36
C GLY A 65 -3.93 3.47 2.30
N VAL A 66 -2.63 3.61 2.52
CA VAL A 66 -1.59 3.01 1.67
C VAL A 66 -1.28 1.63 2.23
N GLY A 67 -1.77 0.58 1.55
CA GLY A 67 -1.66 -0.81 1.97
C GLY A 67 -0.51 -1.57 1.29
N CYS A 68 -0.38 -2.87 1.62
CA CYS A 68 0.69 -3.73 1.07
C CYS A 68 0.74 -3.66 -0.46
N GLY A 69 -0.42 -3.59 -1.11
CA GLY A 69 -0.51 -3.62 -2.55
C GLY A 69 -0.12 -2.33 -3.28
N ASN A 70 0.13 -1.23 -2.56
CA ASN A 70 0.70 -0.02 -3.16
C ASN A 70 2.18 -0.21 -3.54
N CYS A 71 2.91 -1.07 -2.83
CA CYS A 71 4.32 -1.38 -3.09
C CYS A 71 4.48 -2.79 -3.67
N HIS A 72 3.87 -3.80 -3.03
CA HIS A 72 4.03 -5.20 -3.41
C HIS A 72 3.09 -5.66 -4.53
N GLY A 73 2.31 -4.75 -5.12
CA GLY A 73 1.30 -5.07 -6.11
C GLY A 73 0.13 -5.88 -5.53
N ARG A 74 -0.77 -6.37 -6.40
CA ARG A 74 -2.04 -6.96 -5.92
C ARG A 74 -1.88 -8.25 -5.11
N GLY A 75 -0.84 -9.04 -5.37
CA GLY A 75 -0.53 -10.28 -4.66
C GLY A 75 -1.40 -11.48 -5.02
N GLU A 76 -2.26 -11.38 -6.04
CA GLU A 76 -3.19 -12.47 -6.38
C GLU A 76 -2.47 -13.76 -6.81
N ASN A 77 -1.56 -13.69 -7.78
CA ASN A 77 -0.79 -14.86 -8.20
C ASN A 77 0.14 -15.38 -7.09
N HIS A 78 0.68 -14.49 -6.25
CA HIS A 78 1.49 -14.88 -5.10
C HIS A 78 0.69 -15.78 -4.13
N ILE A 79 -0.50 -15.32 -3.74
CA ILE A 79 -1.38 -16.09 -2.84
C ILE A 79 -1.80 -17.41 -3.48
N ARG A 80 -2.22 -17.38 -4.75
CA ARG A 80 -2.68 -18.59 -5.48
C ARG A 80 -1.56 -19.62 -5.62
N PHE A 81 -0.35 -19.18 -5.95
CA PHE A 81 0.83 -20.05 -6.03
C PHE A 81 1.11 -20.74 -4.69
N HIS A 82 1.17 -19.99 -3.59
CA HIS A 82 1.39 -20.56 -2.26
C HIS A 82 0.19 -21.35 -1.70
N SER A 83 -0.98 -21.23 -2.34
CA SER A 83 -2.16 -22.07 -2.06
C SER A 83 -2.14 -23.39 -2.86
N GLY A 84 -1.12 -23.63 -3.68
CA GLY A 84 -0.94 -24.87 -4.45
C GLY A 84 -1.57 -24.86 -5.85
N GLU A 85 -2.00 -23.70 -6.36
CA GLU A 85 -2.49 -23.60 -7.74
C GLU A 85 -1.33 -23.60 -8.75
N GLU A 86 -1.56 -24.18 -9.93
CA GLU A 86 -0.62 -24.13 -11.06
C GLU A 86 -0.64 -22.77 -11.76
N VAL A 87 -0.02 -21.78 -11.13
CA VAL A 87 0.18 -20.42 -11.66
C VAL A 87 1.64 -20.00 -11.54
N PRO A 88 2.12 -19.02 -12.33
CA PRO A 88 3.45 -18.47 -12.11
C PRO A 88 3.56 -17.81 -10.74
N GLU A 89 4.62 -18.13 -10.01
CA GLU A 89 4.99 -17.37 -8.80
C GLU A 89 5.35 -15.94 -9.18
N LEU A 90 4.73 -14.98 -8.51
CA LEU A 90 4.99 -13.56 -8.71
C LEU A 90 5.22 -12.88 -7.37
N THR A 91 6.49 -12.72 -7.00
CA THR A 91 6.90 -11.99 -5.80
C THR A 91 7.33 -10.58 -6.18
N ALA A 92 6.88 -9.59 -5.41
CA ALA A 92 7.23 -8.20 -5.67
C ALA A 92 8.72 -7.96 -5.45
N ARG A 93 9.30 -7.12 -6.31
CA ARG A 93 10.65 -6.58 -6.13
C ARG A 93 10.52 -5.07 -6.03
N LEU A 94 10.75 -4.56 -4.83
CA LEU A 94 10.64 -3.13 -4.56
C LEU A 94 11.90 -2.39 -4.99
N GLY A 95 11.72 -1.20 -5.52
CA GLY A 95 12.78 -0.23 -5.77
C GLY A 95 12.29 1.20 -5.52
N SER A 96 13.21 2.17 -5.62
CA SER A 96 12.89 3.58 -5.36
C SER A 96 11.73 4.12 -6.20
N LYS A 97 11.56 3.59 -7.42
CA LYS A 97 10.48 3.96 -8.33
C LYS A 97 9.08 3.72 -7.74
N ASP A 98 8.91 2.68 -6.93
CA ASP A 98 7.62 2.35 -6.30
C ASP A 98 7.22 3.40 -5.27
N CYS A 99 8.20 4.04 -4.61
CA CYS A 99 7.98 5.13 -3.67
C CYS A 99 7.68 6.45 -4.41
N THR A 100 8.41 6.73 -5.49
CA THR A 100 8.31 8.01 -6.23
C THR A 100 7.05 8.15 -7.08
N MET A 101 6.16 7.14 -7.10
CA MET A 101 4.82 7.29 -7.67
C MET A 101 3.95 8.27 -6.87
N CYS A 102 4.26 8.42 -5.57
CA CYS A 102 3.55 9.31 -4.65
C CYS A 102 4.49 10.30 -3.97
N HIS A 103 5.74 9.91 -3.69
CA HIS A 103 6.75 10.80 -3.12
C HIS A 103 7.49 11.57 -4.21
N ASP A 104 6.97 12.74 -4.54
CA ASP A 104 7.56 13.72 -5.45
C ASP A 104 7.70 15.09 -4.77
N ASP A 105 8.18 16.09 -5.50
CA ASP A 105 8.39 17.45 -5.00
C ASP A 105 7.08 18.14 -4.57
N GLU A 106 5.92 17.74 -5.12
CA GLU A 106 4.62 18.32 -4.74
C GLU A 106 4.08 17.70 -3.45
N ASN A 107 4.19 16.38 -3.33
CA ASN A 107 3.53 15.59 -2.29
C ASN A 107 4.42 15.30 -1.08
N SER A 108 5.74 15.24 -1.29
CA SER A 108 6.73 14.97 -0.25
C SER A 108 8.04 15.72 -0.52
N PRO A 109 8.05 17.07 -0.43
CA PRO A 109 9.26 17.87 -0.64
C PRO A 109 10.41 17.37 0.24
N GLY A 110 11.58 17.16 -0.35
CA GLY A 110 12.76 16.65 0.36
C GLY A 110 12.74 15.15 0.64
N PHE A 111 11.94 14.37 -0.10
CA PHE A 111 11.99 12.90 -0.03
C PHE A 111 13.40 12.36 -0.32
N VAL A 112 13.91 11.55 0.61
CA VAL A 112 15.16 10.78 0.45
C VAL A 112 14.80 9.31 0.64
N PHE A 113 15.00 8.50 -0.40
CA PHE A 113 14.52 7.12 -0.43
C PHE A 113 15.07 6.30 0.72
N GLU A 114 16.37 6.36 0.96
CA GLU A 114 17.08 5.59 1.98
C GLU A 114 16.55 5.90 3.38
N GLU A 115 16.36 7.18 3.71
CA GLU A 115 15.84 7.60 5.02
C GLU A 115 14.38 7.21 5.24
N TYR A 116 13.57 7.21 4.17
CA TYR A 116 12.16 6.82 4.24
C TYR A 116 12.00 5.30 4.28
N TRP A 117 12.86 4.57 3.56
CA TRP A 117 12.87 3.11 3.56
C TRP A 117 13.12 2.56 4.97
N GLU A 118 14.04 3.15 5.72
CA GLU A 118 14.33 2.75 7.10
C GLU A 118 13.11 2.79 8.03
N LYS A 119 12.09 3.58 7.71
CA LYS A 119 10.85 3.70 8.53
C LYS A 119 9.84 2.59 8.28
N ILE A 120 9.98 1.85 7.18
CA ILE A 120 9.00 0.83 6.78
C ILE A 120 9.63 -0.50 6.39
N LYS A 121 10.96 -0.58 6.25
CA LYS A 121 11.63 -1.80 5.81
C LYS A 121 11.16 -3.01 6.61
N HIS A 122 10.74 -4.04 5.88
CA HIS A 122 10.24 -5.29 6.40
C HIS A 122 10.52 -6.40 5.38
N GLY A 123 10.53 -7.64 5.87
CA GLY A 123 10.90 -8.81 5.08
C GLY A 123 12.31 -9.29 5.43
N LEU A 124 12.77 -10.32 4.73
CA LEU A 124 14.13 -10.82 4.88
C LEU A 124 15.11 -9.78 4.35
N ASP A 125 16.13 -9.49 5.16
CA ASP A 125 17.30 -8.69 4.79
C ASP A 125 17.92 -9.12 3.44
#